data_AF-A0A485LKG0-F1
#
_entry.id   AF-A0A485LKG0-F1
#
_cell.length_a   1.000
_cell.length_b   1.000
_cell.length_c   1.000
_cell.angle_alpha   90.00
_cell.angle_beta   90.00
_cell.angle_gamma   90.00
#
_symmetry.space_group_name_H-M   'P 1'
#
loop_
_entity.id
_entity.type
_entity.pdbx_description
1 polymer ?
#
loop_
_entity_poly.entity_id
_entity_poly.type
_entity_poly.pdbx_seq_one_letter_code
_entity_poly.pdbx_strand_id
1 'polypeptide(L)'
;MTPPGRTEEILDAAGLEAYMIEIRFKERALTCSALTCTNIINWIKRNQREWLNDYLSSKPSGNAYTSLLRLLERFCHCHGFSQQRATKVKQLHDDLLDARDDFAAAFHRKYCDYDSDAIYTTHKVGEL
;
A
#
# COMPACT_ATOMS: atom_id res chain seq x y z
N MET A 1 31.00 -14.77 7.00
CA MET A 1 30.22 -15.59 6.05
C MET A 1 28.80 -15.05 6.05
N THR A 2 28.50 -14.19 5.09
CA THR A 2 27.13 -13.70 4.84
C THR A 2 26.54 -14.61 3.76
N PRO A 3 25.30 -15.13 3.88
CA PRO A 3 24.75 -15.95 2.80
C PRO A 3 24.70 -15.10 1.52
N PRO A 4 24.85 -15.70 0.33
CA PRO A 4 24.73 -14.99 -0.93
C PRO A 4 23.27 -14.58 -1.12
N GLY A 5 22.89 -13.47 -0.50
CA GLY A 5 21.71 -12.72 -0.87
C GLY A 5 21.91 -12.32 -2.32
N ARG A 6 21.19 -12.98 -3.23
CA ARG A 6 21.00 -12.42 -4.57
C ARG A 6 20.23 -11.12 -4.36
N THR A 7 20.96 -10.03 -4.29
CA THR A 7 20.38 -8.70 -4.36
C THR A 7 19.89 -8.52 -5.78
N GLU A 8 18.68 -9.02 -6.04
CA GLU A 8 17.91 -8.65 -7.23
C GLU A 8 17.39 -7.22 -6.97
N GLU A 9 18.33 -6.29 -6.91
CA GLU A 9 18.10 -4.87 -6.69
C GLU A 9 17.46 -4.33 -7.96
N ILE A 10 16.13 -4.16 -7.90
CA ILE A 10 15.45 -3.28 -8.83
C ILE A 10 16.13 -1.91 -8.66
N LEU A 11 16.74 -1.39 -9.73
CA LEU A 11 17.62 -0.21 -9.72
C LEU A 11 17.01 1.03 -9.02
N ASP A 12 15.69 1.06 -8.90
CA ASP A 12 14.94 2.09 -8.19
C ASP A 12 13.80 1.45 -7.39
N ALA A 13 14.17 0.63 -6.42
CA ALA A 13 13.24 0.04 -5.46
C ALA A 13 12.41 1.10 -4.73
N ALA A 14 13.00 2.25 -4.42
CA ALA A 14 12.33 3.35 -3.72
C ALA A 14 11.26 4.03 -4.60
N GLY A 15 11.56 4.32 -5.87
CA GLY A 15 10.59 4.88 -6.81
C GLY A 15 9.49 3.89 -7.18
N LEU A 16 9.82 2.59 -7.28
CA LEU A 16 8.81 1.55 -7.44
C LEU A 16 7.89 1.47 -6.21
N GLU A 17 8.44 1.55 -5.00
CA GLU A 17 7.66 1.55 -3.75
C GLU A 17 6.74 2.77 -3.66
N ALA A 18 7.24 3.97 -3.97
CA ALA A 18 6.44 5.20 -4.01
C ALA A 18 5.29 5.11 -5.03
N TYR A 19 5.59 4.60 -6.23
CA TYR A 19 4.57 4.34 -7.25
C TYR A 19 3.53 3.31 -6.80
N MET A 20 3.97 2.24 -6.13
CA MET A 20 3.06 1.21 -5.61
C MET A 20 2.14 1.75 -4.50
N ILE A 21 2.64 2.65 -3.65
CA ILE A 21 1.84 3.37 -2.64
C ILE A 21 0.82 4.28 -3.32
N GLU A 22 1.23 5.01 -4.36
CA GLU A 22 0.35 5.90 -5.13
C GLU A 22 -0.78 5.13 -5.85
N ILE A 23 -0.45 4.03 -6.52
CA ILE A 23 -1.43 3.18 -7.19
C ILE A 23 -2.38 2.54 -6.17
N ARG A 24 -1.87 2.12 -5.01
CA ARG A 24 -2.70 1.62 -3.91
C ARG A 24 -3.72 2.66 -3.43
N PHE A 25 -3.34 3.94 -3.41
CA PHE A 25 -4.24 5.03 -3.05
C PHE A 25 -5.26 5.33 -4.16
N LYS A 26 -4.83 5.31 -5.43
CA LYS A 26 -5.65 5.66 -6.61
C LYS A 26 -6.66 4.58 -7.02
N GLU A 27 -6.28 3.31 -6.99
CA GLU A 27 -7.13 2.23 -7.54
C GLU A 27 -8.22 1.75 -6.56
N ARG A 28 -8.25 2.25 -5.30
CA ARG A 28 -9.32 2.06 -4.27
C ARG A 28 -9.81 0.63 -4.01
N ALA A 29 -9.26 -0.42 -4.64
CA ALA A 29 -9.85 -1.74 -4.64
C ALA A 29 -8.92 -2.84 -4.10
N LEU A 30 -9.47 -3.51 -3.11
CA LEU A 30 -9.36 -4.94 -2.84
C LEU A 30 -8.94 -5.76 -4.09
N THR A 31 -7.90 -6.57 -3.90
CA THR A 31 -7.53 -7.81 -4.63
C THR A 31 -6.36 -7.81 -5.63
N CYS A 32 -5.48 -8.78 -5.31
CA CYS A 32 -4.71 -9.66 -6.19
C CYS A 32 -3.38 -9.17 -6.76
N SER A 33 -2.35 -9.92 -6.37
CA SER A 33 -1.01 -10.04 -6.97
C SER A 33 -0.97 -9.83 -8.50
N ALA A 34 -2.00 -10.23 -9.23
CA ALA A 34 -2.09 -10.07 -10.69
C ALA A 34 -2.20 -8.61 -11.19
N LEU A 35 -2.98 -7.74 -10.55
CA LEU A 35 -3.09 -6.31 -10.92
C LEU A 35 -1.82 -5.55 -10.51
N THR A 36 -1.28 -5.88 -9.34
CA THR A 36 -0.01 -5.34 -8.83
C THR A 36 1.15 -5.71 -9.76
N CYS A 37 1.26 -6.96 -10.20
CA CYS A 37 2.29 -7.38 -11.16
C CYS A 37 2.17 -6.65 -12.50
N THR A 38 0.95 -6.42 -13.01
CA THR A 38 0.75 -5.69 -14.28
C THR A 38 1.20 -4.22 -14.17
N ASN A 39 0.81 -3.55 -13.09
CA ASN A 39 1.19 -2.16 -12.84
C ASN A 39 2.69 -2.01 -12.57
N ILE A 40 3.31 -2.92 -11.83
CA ILE A 40 4.77 -2.96 -11.63
C ILE A 40 5.49 -3.19 -12.97
N ILE A 41 5.06 -4.17 -13.77
CA ILE A 41 5.68 -4.45 -15.08
C ILE A 41 5.56 -3.23 -16.00
N ASN A 42 4.42 -2.53 -15.99
CA ASN A 42 4.24 -1.31 -16.78
C ASN A 42 5.16 -0.18 -16.31
N TRP A 43 5.35 -0.03 -15.00
CA TRP A 43 6.29 0.94 -14.44
C TRP A 43 7.73 0.61 -14.83
N ILE A 44 8.15 -0.66 -14.72
CA ILE A 44 9.49 -1.12 -15.12
C ILE A 44 9.70 -0.88 -16.62
N LYS A 45 8.71 -1.17 -17.46
CA LYS A 45 8.78 -0.92 -18.91
C LYS A 45 8.94 0.56 -19.25
N ARG A 46 8.41 1.47 -18.43
CA ARG A 46 8.45 2.92 -18.65
C ARG A 46 9.73 3.55 -18.11
N ASN A 47 10.20 3.10 -16.96
CA ASN A 47 11.30 3.75 -16.23
C ASN A 47 12.63 2.99 -16.34
N GLN A 48 12.60 1.68 -16.60
CA GLN A 48 13.76 0.78 -16.51
C GLN A 48 13.79 -0.25 -17.65
N ARG A 49 13.49 0.20 -18.87
CA ARG A 49 13.37 -0.69 -20.04
C ARG A 49 14.66 -1.41 -20.38
N GLU A 50 15.80 -0.72 -20.30
CA GLU A 50 17.13 -1.31 -20.56
C GLU A 50 17.46 -2.40 -19.55
N TRP A 51 17.30 -2.10 -18.25
CA TRP A 51 17.44 -3.09 -17.19
C TRP A 51 16.54 -4.30 -17.38
N LEU A 52 15.28 -4.10 -17.78
CA LEU A 52 14.36 -5.22 -18.05
C LEU A 52 14.86 -6.11 -19.19
N ASN A 53 15.37 -5.51 -20.28
CA ASN A 53 15.91 -6.25 -21.41
C ASN A 53 17.18 -7.01 -21.03
N ASP A 54 18.08 -6.39 -20.27
CA ASP A 54 19.31 -7.02 -19.78
C ASP A 54 19.00 -8.17 -18.82
N TYR A 55 18.05 -7.95 -17.91
CA TYR A 55 17.58 -8.96 -16.98
C TYR A 55 16.98 -10.17 -17.72
N LEU A 56 16.12 -9.95 -18.71
CA LEU A 56 15.53 -11.03 -19.50
C LEU A 56 16.57 -11.76 -20.34
N SER A 57 17.54 -11.04 -20.92
CA SER A 57 18.65 -11.60 -21.70
C SER A 57 19.62 -12.43 -20.86
N SER A 58 19.75 -12.11 -19.57
CA SER A 58 20.62 -12.82 -18.63
C SER A 58 20.08 -14.18 -18.18
N LYS A 59 18.79 -14.48 -18.44
CA LYS A 59 18.12 -15.69 -17.96
C LYS A 59 18.02 -16.75 -19.07
N PRO A 60 17.99 -18.05 -18.71
CA PRO A 60 17.79 -19.12 -19.68
C PRO A 60 16.49 -18.94 -20.47
N SER A 61 16.56 -19.16 -21.78
CA SER A 61 15.41 -19.12 -22.70
C SER A 61 14.28 -20.01 -22.17
N GLY A 62 13.09 -19.44 -21.99
CA GLY A 62 11.90 -20.14 -21.47
C GLY A 62 11.57 -19.84 -20.00
N ASN A 63 12.54 -19.41 -19.17
CA ASN A 63 12.33 -19.17 -17.74
C ASN A 63 12.49 -17.70 -17.32
N ALA A 64 12.87 -16.81 -18.24
CA ALA A 64 13.11 -15.40 -17.96
C ALA A 64 11.87 -14.70 -17.36
N TYR A 65 10.70 -14.90 -17.98
CA TYR A 65 9.46 -14.29 -17.53
C TYR A 65 8.96 -14.87 -16.19
N THR A 66 9.04 -16.18 -16.02
CA THR A 66 8.70 -16.85 -14.75
C THR A 66 9.61 -16.37 -13.61
N SER A 67 10.89 -16.14 -13.89
CA SER A 67 11.84 -15.60 -12.92
C SER A 67 11.53 -14.14 -12.57
N LEU A 68 11.10 -13.34 -13.55
CA LEU A 68 10.65 -11.97 -13.32
C LEU A 68 9.42 -11.94 -12.41
N LEU A 69 8.41 -12.77 -12.68
CA LEU A 69 7.21 -12.85 -11.83
C LEU A 69 7.55 -13.19 -10.37
N ARG A 70 8.45 -14.16 -10.15
CA ARG A 70 8.90 -14.53 -8.80
C ARG A 70 9.66 -13.40 -8.09
N LEU A 71 10.46 -12.63 -8.83
CA LEU A 71 11.12 -11.44 -8.29
C LEU A 71 10.08 -10.42 -7.82
N LEU A 72 9.07 -10.14 -8.64
CA LEU A 72 8.00 -9.20 -8.28
C LEU A 72 7.17 -9.67 -7.09
N GLU A 73 6.83 -10.96 -7.03
CA GLU A 73 6.14 -11.56 -5.88
C GLU A 73 6.94 -11.40 -4.58
N ARG A 74 8.26 -11.65 -4.64
CA ARG A 74 9.15 -11.45 -3.49
C ARG A 74 9.23 -10.00 -3.07
N PHE A 75 9.37 -9.08 -4.03
CA PHE A 75 9.37 -7.65 -3.77
C PHE A 75 8.08 -7.22 -3.06
N CYS A 76 6.92 -7.63 -3.60
CA CYS A 76 5.63 -7.35 -2.97
C CYS A 76 5.56 -7.91 -1.54
N HIS A 77 6.05 -9.13 -1.33
CA HIS A 77 6.04 -9.76 -0.02
C HIS A 77 6.96 -9.06 1.00
N CYS A 78 8.18 -8.69 0.58
CA CYS A 78 9.16 -7.98 1.41
C CYS A 78 8.67 -6.60 1.85
N HIS A 79 7.95 -5.88 0.97
CA HIS A 79 7.44 -4.54 1.24
C HIS A 79 6.02 -4.54 1.86
N GLY A 80 5.51 -5.70 2.27
CA GLY A 80 4.19 -5.78 2.94
C GLY A 80 3.01 -5.47 2.03
N PHE A 81 3.21 -5.55 0.70
CA PHE A 81 2.13 -5.54 -0.30
C PHE A 81 1.39 -6.89 -0.39
N SER A 82 1.72 -7.84 0.49
CA SER A 82 0.98 -9.08 0.74
C SER A 82 -0.47 -8.80 1.11
N GLN A 83 -1.40 -9.44 0.40
CA GLN A 83 -2.87 -9.36 0.56
C GLN A 83 -3.37 -8.77 1.90
N GLN A 84 -3.94 -7.56 1.86
CA GLN A 84 -5.01 -7.24 2.80
C GLN A 84 -6.26 -7.99 2.33
N ARG A 85 -6.68 -9.02 3.07
CA ARG A 85 -8.02 -9.57 2.93
C ARG A 85 -8.99 -8.40 3.10
N ALA A 86 -10.00 -8.32 2.24
CA ALA A 86 -11.12 -7.41 2.44
C ALA A 86 -11.75 -7.73 3.81
N THR A 87 -11.36 -7.01 4.85
CA THR A 87 -12.07 -7.10 6.13
C THR A 87 -13.33 -6.28 5.94
N LYS A 88 -14.51 -6.86 6.21
CA LYS A 88 -15.84 -6.20 6.15
C LYS A 88 -15.97 -4.93 7.01
N VAL A 89 -14.94 -4.52 7.73
CA VAL A 89 -14.97 -3.50 8.78
C VAL A 89 -13.80 -2.52 8.64
N LYS A 90 -13.65 -1.94 7.45
CA LYS A 90 -12.97 -0.66 7.33
C LYS A 90 -13.93 0.26 6.61
N GLN A 91 -14.66 1.08 7.37
CA GLN A 91 -15.24 2.30 6.78
C GLN A 91 -14.11 3.02 6.05
N LEU A 92 -14.39 3.57 4.87
CA LEU A 92 -13.37 4.25 4.09
C LEU A 92 -12.78 5.37 4.94
N HIS A 93 -11.50 5.67 4.75
CA HIS A 93 -10.87 6.78 5.47
C HIS A 93 -11.64 8.10 5.23
N ASP A 94 -12.15 8.31 4.01
CA ASP A 94 -13.08 9.39 3.70
C ASP A 94 -14.36 9.31 4.53
N ASP A 95 -15.03 8.15 4.58
CA ASP A 95 -16.24 7.99 5.41
C ASP A 95 -15.96 8.29 6.90
N LEU A 96 -14.75 8.01 7.38
CA LEU A 96 -14.32 8.33 8.74
C LEU A 96 -14.03 9.83 8.93
N LEU A 97 -13.48 10.50 7.92
CA LEU A 97 -13.26 11.94 7.93
C LEU A 97 -14.59 12.70 7.84
N ASP A 98 -15.49 12.26 6.95
CA ASP A 98 -16.85 12.79 6.84
C ASP A 98 -17.61 12.58 8.16
N ALA A 99 -17.56 11.37 8.73
CA ALA A 99 -18.19 11.10 10.02
C ALA A 99 -17.59 11.95 11.16
N ARG A 100 -16.27 12.20 11.14
CA ARG A 100 -15.59 13.09 12.09
C ARG A 100 -16.07 14.53 11.94
N ASP A 101 -16.14 15.02 10.71
CA ASP A 101 -16.49 16.42 10.41
C ASP A 101 -17.97 16.68 10.66
N ASP A 102 -18.84 15.73 10.31
CA ASP A 102 -20.26 15.75 10.65
C ASP A 102 -20.47 15.75 12.17
N PHE A 103 -19.75 14.89 12.90
CA PHE A 103 -19.79 14.86 14.35
C PHE A 103 -19.32 16.19 14.95
N ALA A 104 -18.19 16.73 14.49
CA ALA A 104 -17.66 18.00 14.97
C ALA A 104 -18.64 19.15 14.73
N ALA A 105 -19.23 19.24 13.54
CA ALA A 105 -20.22 20.26 13.21
C ALA A 105 -21.47 20.14 14.08
N ALA A 106 -21.97 18.92 14.30
CA ALA A 106 -23.13 18.67 15.16
C ALA A 106 -22.83 18.99 16.63
N PHE A 107 -21.64 18.64 17.10
CA PHE A 107 -21.18 18.92 18.46
C PHE A 107 -21.09 20.43 18.70
N HIS A 108 -20.38 21.15 17.83
CA HIS A 108 -20.23 22.60 17.95
C HIS A 108 -21.58 23.32 17.84
N ARG A 109 -22.49 22.88 16.96
CA ARG A 109 -23.84 23.46 16.89
C ARG A 109 -24.64 23.25 18.17
N LYS A 110 -24.54 22.06 18.78
CA LYS A 110 -25.35 21.71 19.96
C LYS A 110 -24.83 22.33 21.25
N TYR A 111 -23.53 22.54 21.34
CA TYR A 111 -22.86 23.03 22.55
C TYR A 111 -22.20 24.40 22.37
N CYS A 112 -22.57 25.18 21.35
CA CYS A 112 -21.99 26.50 21.11
C CYS A 112 -22.17 27.50 22.26
N ASP A 113 -23.24 27.33 23.04
CA ASP A 113 -23.59 28.23 24.14
C ASP A 113 -22.96 27.82 25.47
N TYR A 114 -22.23 26.70 25.51
CA TYR A 114 -21.54 26.21 26.70
C TYR A 114 -20.08 26.67 26.69
N ASP A 115 -19.59 27.08 27.86
CA ASP A 115 -18.17 27.37 28.05
C ASP A 115 -17.34 26.08 27.91
N SER A 116 -16.11 26.20 27.42
CA SER A 116 -15.21 25.06 27.24
C SER A 116 -14.94 24.33 28.56
N ASP A 117 -15.00 25.03 29.69
CA ASP A 117 -14.81 24.44 31.03
C ASP A 117 -15.99 23.56 31.48
N ALA A 118 -17.12 23.59 30.77
CA ALA A 118 -18.29 22.75 31.05
C ALA A 118 -18.27 21.41 30.30
N ILE A 119 -17.29 21.16 29.42
CA ILE A 119 -17.18 19.95 28.61
C ILE A 119 -16.10 19.03 29.18
N TYR A 120 -16.49 17.92 29.80
CA TYR A 120 -15.56 16.92 30.33
C TYR A 120 -15.50 15.68 29.45
N THR A 121 -14.28 15.24 29.11
CA THR A 121 -14.08 14.00 28.35
C THR A 121 -14.11 12.82 29.32
N THR A 122 -15.05 11.89 29.14
CA THR A 122 -15.07 10.63 29.89
C THR A 122 -14.46 9.53 29.04
N HIS A 123 -13.35 8.95 29.48
CA HIS A 123 -12.84 7.69 28.94
C HIS A 123 -13.05 6.59 30.00
N LYS A 124 -13.74 5.50 29.63
CA LYS A 124 -13.73 4.26 30.43
C LYS A 124 -12.61 3.37 29.92
N VAL A 125 -11.57 3.19 30.74
CA VAL A 125 -10.63 2.07 30.60
C VAL A 125 -11.39 0.83 31.04
N GLY A 126 -11.53 -0.17 30.17
CA GLY A 126 -12.14 -1.45 30.55
C GLY A 126 -11.30 -2.13 31.64
N GLU A 127 -11.94 -2.51 32.74
CA GLU A 127 -11.33 -3.37 33.76
C GLU A 127 -11.02 -4.75 33.15
N LEU A 128 -9.84 -5.28 33.51
CA LEU A 128 -9.28 -6.56 33.08
C LEU A 128 -10.14 -7.77 33.47
#